data_AF-A0A9D7BN01-F1
#
_entry.id   AF-A0A9D7BN01-F1
#
_cell.length_a   1.000
_cell.length_b   1.000
_cell.length_c   1.000
_cell.angle_alpha   90.00
_cell.angle_beta   90.00
_cell.angle_gamma   90.00
#
_symmetry.space_group_name_H-M   'P 1'
#
loop_
_entity.id
_entity.type
_entity.pdbx_description
1 polymer ?
#
loop_
_entity_poly.entity_id
_entity_poly.type
_entity_poly.pdbx_seq_one_letter_code
_entity_poly.pdbx_strand_id
1 'polypeptide(L)'
;MQYINPIEILGLSNVVDTTSIDNEIVRKAKRKLFADIDLSDNGLFEYYGLQLTKGDCDKVIDELTNNDLKEFYLYLASNKKLNNFLANGNDAVFINFKQDSIFKLPEFVKFISPYFAPKFDKALLNAFENEDVEQTKSILKTSFLISQSDINLAYKSVSNNIQNRIDEIAEIKRDIKNEESVYDEDDIDEVVDLVVENFPSDILNCLPNYFQSQILKIANEINYLNVVIWDNFDNTQVCNDLLEHVLTLNIGGLDKPTFQKNYEIVRKKKSRKS
;
A
#
# COMPACT_ATOMS: atom_id res chain seq x y z
N MET A 1 14.71 -10.19 1.71
CA MET A 1 14.56 -11.63 1.98
C MET A 1 13.50 -12.15 1.02
N GLN A 2 13.72 -13.30 0.41
CA GLN A 2 12.83 -13.83 -0.64
C GLN A 2 12.05 -15.01 -0.06
N TYR A 3 10.73 -14.99 -0.22
CA TYR A 3 9.89 -16.07 0.26
C TYR A 3 9.97 -17.25 -0.70
N ILE A 4 10.23 -18.44 -0.16
CA ILE A 4 10.22 -19.70 -0.89
C ILE A 4 9.49 -20.71 -0.01
N ASN A 5 8.54 -21.45 -0.57
CA ASN A 5 7.84 -22.50 0.18
C ASN A 5 8.57 -23.84 0.00
N PRO A 6 9.25 -24.36 1.04
CA PRO A 6 9.98 -25.62 0.97
C PRO A 6 9.07 -26.82 0.66
N ILE A 7 7.79 -26.82 1.05
CA ILE A 7 6.86 -27.91 0.74
C ILE A 7 6.52 -27.94 -0.75
N GLU A 8 6.39 -26.78 -1.38
CA GLU A 8 6.05 -26.71 -2.80
C GLU A 8 7.23 -27.05 -3.70
N ILE A 9 8.44 -26.52 -3.40
CA ILE A 9 9.64 -26.84 -4.20
C ILE A 9 10.03 -28.32 -4.07
N LEU A 10 9.67 -28.98 -2.97
CA LEU A 10 9.84 -30.43 -2.79
C LEU A 10 8.74 -31.26 -3.46
N GLY A 11 7.70 -30.62 -4.01
CA GLY A 11 6.55 -31.31 -4.62
C GLY A 11 5.69 -32.06 -3.59
N LEU A 12 5.63 -31.57 -2.35
CA LEU A 12 4.93 -32.20 -1.22
C LEU A 12 3.57 -31.57 -0.93
N SER A 13 3.07 -30.65 -1.77
CA SER A 13 1.82 -29.92 -1.55
C SER A 13 0.54 -30.79 -1.51
N ASN A 14 0.61 -32.05 -1.95
CA ASN A 14 -0.52 -32.98 -1.93
C ASN A 14 -0.72 -33.66 -0.57
N VAL A 15 0.21 -33.44 0.36
CA VAL A 15 0.16 -33.99 1.71
C VAL A 15 -0.91 -33.27 2.51
N VAL A 16 -1.70 -34.03 3.29
CA VAL A 16 -2.81 -33.48 4.10
C VAL A 16 -2.36 -33.12 5.52
N ASP A 17 -1.31 -33.77 6.03
CA ASP A 17 -0.85 -33.61 7.42
C ASP A 17 0.69 -33.59 7.52
N THR A 18 1.21 -32.71 8.36
CA THR A 18 2.65 -32.49 8.58
C THR A 18 3.35 -33.73 9.16
N THR A 19 2.63 -34.60 9.85
CA THR A 19 3.17 -35.86 10.39
C THR A 19 3.68 -36.80 9.30
N SER A 20 3.11 -36.71 8.10
CA SER A 20 3.53 -37.49 6.93
C SER A 20 4.67 -36.83 6.14
N ILE A 21 5.17 -35.67 6.57
CA ILE A 21 6.39 -35.03 6.05
C ILE A 21 7.52 -35.32 7.05
N ASP A 22 8.03 -36.55 6.97
CA ASP A 22 9.17 -37.01 7.76
C ASP A 22 10.53 -36.71 7.09
N ASN A 23 11.60 -36.94 7.84
CA ASN A 23 12.96 -36.68 7.36
C ASN A 23 13.36 -37.55 6.16
N GLU A 24 12.80 -38.76 6.02
CA GLU A 24 13.12 -39.63 4.88
C GLU A 24 12.50 -39.10 3.59
N ILE A 25 11.23 -38.69 3.67
CA ILE A 25 10.48 -38.08 2.56
C ILE A 25 11.14 -36.78 2.13
N VAL A 26 11.47 -35.90 3.08
CA VAL A 26 12.18 -34.64 2.80
C VAL A 26 13.53 -34.93 2.12
N ARG A 27 14.33 -35.87 2.65
CA ARG A 27 15.63 -36.24 2.05
C ARG A 27 15.49 -36.79 0.64
N LYS A 28 14.47 -37.63 0.39
CA LYS A 28 14.21 -38.20 -0.93
C LYS A 28 13.79 -37.11 -1.93
N ALA A 29 12.87 -36.23 -1.53
CA ALA A 29 12.41 -35.12 -2.36
C ALA A 29 13.53 -34.12 -2.65
N LYS A 30 14.37 -33.79 -1.65
CA LYS A 30 15.55 -32.92 -1.78
C LYS A 30 16.55 -33.45 -2.81
N ARG A 31 16.86 -34.75 -2.78
CA ARG A 31 17.74 -35.39 -3.78
C ARG A 31 17.17 -35.28 -5.18
N LYS A 32 15.85 -35.46 -5.33
CA LYS A 32 15.18 -35.30 -6.63
C LYS A 32 15.29 -33.87 -7.12
N LEU A 33 14.90 -32.89 -6.30
CA LEU A 33 15.01 -31.46 -6.62
C LEU A 33 16.43 -31.08 -7.07
N PHE A 34 17.45 -31.54 -6.37
CA PHE A 34 18.83 -31.21 -6.71
C PHE A 34 19.32 -31.88 -8.00
N ALA A 35 18.86 -33.10 -8.28
CA ALA A 35 19.11 -33.75 -9.55
C ALA A 35 18.41 -33.00 -10.69
N ASP A 36 17.16 -32.57 -10.49
CA ASP A 36 16.41 -31.79 -11.48
C ASP A 36 17.10 -30.45 -11.77
N ILE A 37 17.71 -29.81 -10.76
CA ILE A 37 18.53 -28.60 -10.93
C ILE A 37 19.82 -28.89 -11.70
N ASP A 38 20.53 -29.98 -11.40
CA ASP A 38 21.77 -30.34 -12.13
C ASP A 38 21.51 -30.66 -13.61
N LEU A 39 20.30 -31.13 -13.92
CA LEU A 39 19.87 -31.46 -15.27
C LEU A 39 19.27 -30.26 -16.02
N SER A 40 19.04 -29.12 -15.36
CA SER A 40 18.49 -27.94 -16.02
C SER A 40 19.56 -27.17 -16.79
N ASP A 41 19.17 -26.53 -17.90
CA ASP A 41 20.11 -25.87 -18.83
C ASP A 41 20.94 -24.76 -18.18
N ASN A 42 20.37 -24.09 -17.16
CA ASN A 42 20.99 -22.98 -16.44
C ASN A 42 21.46 -23.34 -15.02
N GLY A 43 21.26 -24.59 -14.57
CA GLY A 43 21.59 -25.01 -13.21
C GLY A 43 20.74 -24.33 -12.12
N LEU A 44 19.55 -23.83 -12.47
CA LEU A 44 18.64 -23.12 -11.57
C LEU A 44 17.27 -23.79 -11.54
N PHE A 45 16.55 -23.59 -10.43
CA PHE A 45 15.15 -23.97 -10.28
C PHE A 45 14.25 -22.74 -10.45
N GLU A 46 13.26 -22.84 -11.34
CA GLU A 46 12.28 -21.77 -11.57
C GLU A 46 11.11 -21.89 -10.59
N TYR A 47 10.89 -20.88 -9.75
CA TYR A 47 9.82 -20.85 -8.75
C TYR A 47 9.09 -19.50 -8.79
N TYR A 48 7.89 -19.44 -9.37
CA TYR A 48 7.10 -18.20 -9.49
C TYR A 48 7.85 -17.02 -10.13
N GLY A 49 8.71 -17.30 -11.12
CA GLY A 49 9.56 -16.31 -11.79
C GLY A 49 10.85 -15.98 -11.04
N LEU A 50 11.15 -16.72 -9.97
CA LEU A 50 12.40 -16.64 -9.22
C LEU A 50 13.33 -17.75 -9.69
N GLN A 51 14.60 -17.39 -9.90
CA GLN A 51 15.66 -18.34 -10.21
C GLN A 51 16.41 -18.72 -8.93
N LEU A 52 16.20 -19.94 -8.47
CA LEU A 52 16.74 -20.43 -7.20
C LEU A 52 17.96 -21.31 -7.45
N THR A 53 19.03 -21.05 -6.71
CA THR A 53 20.18 -21.96 -6.65
C THR A 53 19.89 -23.13 -5.71
N LYS A 54 20.70 -24.19 -5.78
CA LYS A 54 20.65 -25.26 -4.78
C LYS A 54 20.80 -24.74 -3.36
N GLY A 55 21.66 -23.75 -3.13
CA GLY A 55 21.89 -23.16 -1.81
C GLY A 55 20.68 -22.41 -1.27
N ASP A 56 19.90 -21.77 -2.14
CA ASP A 56 18.64 -21.11 -1.76
C ASP A 56 17.59 -22.14 -1.34
N CYS A 57 17.43 -23.20 -2.13
CA CYS A 57 16.55 -24.32 -1.80
C CYS A 57 16.98 -25.02 -0.50
N ASP A 58 18.28 -25.26 -0.31
CA ASP A 58 18.83 -25.95 0.85
C ASP A 58 18.47 -25.24 2.15
N LYS A 59 18.69 -23.92 2.19
CA LYS A 59 18.40 -23.07 3.36
C LYS A 59 16.95 -23.15 3.81
N VAL A 60 16.01 -23.05 2.87
CA VAL A 60 14.58 -23.06 3.22
C VAL A 60 14.07 -24.46 3.56
N ILE A 61 14.66 -25.51 2.97
CA ILE A 61 14.33 -26.90 3.33
C ILE A 61 14.71 -27.20 4.77
N ASP A 62 15.83 -26.65 5.26
CA ASP A 62 16.26 -26.87 6.64
C ASP A 62 15.28 -26.29 7.68
N GLU A 63 14.47 -25.29 7.30
CA GLU A 63 13.40 -24.74 8.15
C GLU A 63 12.29 -25.77 8.45
N LEU A 64 12.13 -26.80 7.62
CA LEU A 64 11.15 -27.89 7.85
C LEU A 64 11.49 -28.75 9.07
N THR A 65 12.65 -28.57 9.70
CA THR A 65 12.97 -29.17 11.00
C THR A 65 12.16 -28.57 12.14
N ASN A 66 11.62 -27.36 11.97
CA ASN A 66 10.70 -26.73 12.90
C ASN A 66 9.24 -27.12 12.57
N ASN A 67 8.59 -27.83 13.49
CA ASN A 67 7.23 -28.32 13.28
C ASN A 67 6.19 -27.19 13.13
N ASP A 68 6.34 -26.07 13.86
CA ASP A 68 5.40 -24.95 13.77
C ASP A 68 5.48 -24.28 12.39
N LEU A 69 6.70 -24.08 11.88
CA LEU A 69 6.89 -23.52 10.53
C LEU A 69 6.40 -24.48 9.45
N LYS A 70 6.58 -25.79 9.66
CA LYS A 70 6.11 -26.83 8.73
C LYS A 70 4.59 -26.75 8.52
N GLU A 71 3.81 -26.51 9.58
CA GLU A 71 2.35 -26.32 9.46
C GLU A 71 2.00 -25.07 8.64
N PHE A 72 2.69 -23.95 8.86
CA PHE A 72 2.46 -22.73 8.10
C PHE A 72 2.82 -22.87 6.63
N TYR A 73 3.94 -23.52 6.33
CA TYR A 73 4.34 -23.84 4.95
C TYR A 73 3.33 -24.77 4.27
N LEU A 74 2.79 -25.75 5.00
CA LEU A 74 1.82 -26.70 4.44
C LEU A 74 0.52 -25.99 4.08
N TYR A 75 0.02 -25.15 5.00
CA TYR A 75 -1.13 -24.30 4.73
C TYR A 75 -0.90 -23.42 3.49
N LEU A 76 0.24 -22.74 3.39
CA LEU A 76 0.56 -21.88 2.25
C LEU A 76 0.66 -22.66 0.94
N ALA A 77 1.21 -23.88 0.96
CA ALA A 77 1.27 -24.74 -0.22
C ALA A 77 -0.14 -25.10 -0.75
N SER A 78 -1.15 -25.17 0.14
CA SER A 78 -2.55 -25.34 -0.25
C SER A 78 -3.21 -24.02 -0.71
N ASN A 79 -2.80 -22.88 -0.14
CA ASN A 79 -3.29 -21.55 -0.50
C ASN A 79 -2.42 -20.88 -1.57
N LYS A 80 -2.55 -21.37 -2.82
CA LYS A 80 -1.74 -20.94 -3.97
C LYS A 80 -1.71 -19.43 -4.20
N LYS A 81 -2.84 -18.73 -3.97
CA LYS A 81 -2.92 -17.28 -4.17
C LYS A 81 -2.01 -16.52 -3.21
N LEU A 82 -2.13 -16.82 -1.91
CA LEU A 82 -1.29 -16.18 -0.91
C LEU A 82 0.17 -16.55 -1.10
N ASN A 83 0.46 -17.82 -1.36
CA ASN A 83 1.83 -18.30 -1.57
C ASN A 83 2.53 -17.64 -2.77
N ASN A 84 1.83 -17.52 -3.90
CA ASN A 84 2.33 -16.81 -5.08
C ASN A 84 2.56 -15.31 -4.76
N PHE A 85 1.63 -14.67 -4.04
CA PHE A 85 1.81 -13.28 -3.61
C PHE A 85 3.03 -13.09 -2.72
N LEU A 86 3.26 -13.97 -1.73
CA LEU A 86 4.45 -13.89 -0.88
C LEU A 86 5.75 -14.06 -1.71
N ALA A 87 5.74 -14.96 -2.70
CA ALA A 87 6.90 -15.22 -3.54
C ALA A 87 7.25 -14.06 -4.49
N ASN A 88 6.28 -13.57 -5.28
CA ASN A 88 6.55 -12.59 -6.34
C ASN A 88 5.71 -11.31 -6.28
N GLY A 89 4.62 -11.28 -5.52
CA GLY A 89 3.69 -10.15 -5.45
C GLY A 89 2.52 -10.24 -6.44
N ASN A 90 2.08 -11.45 -6.82
CA ASN A 90 0.91 -11.62 -7.69
C ASN A 90 -0.41 -11.18 -7.01
N ASP A 91 -0.99 -10.10 -7.51
CA ASP A 91 -2.18 -9.43 -6.94
C ASP A 91 -3.49 -10.26 -6.97
N ALA A 92 -3.50 -11.45 -7.59
CA ALA A 92 -4.68 -12.31 -7.61
C ALA A 92 -5.16 -12.74 -6.21
N VAL A 93 -4.32 -12.56 -5.17
CA VAL A 93 -4.68 -12.75 -3.76
C VAL A 93 -5.81 -11.82 -3.32
N PHE A 94 -5.89 -10.60 -3.84
CA PHE A 94 -6.89 -9.62 -3.45
C PHE A 94 -8.28 -9.92 -4.04
N ILE A 95 -8.32 -10.70 -5.14
CA ILE A 95 -9.56 -11.07 -5.82
C ILE A 95 -10.30 -12.13 -4.99
N ASN A 96 -11.47 -11.75 -4.46
CA ASN A 96 -12.32 -12.60 -3.62
C ASN A 96 -11.56 -13.19 -2.42
N PHE A 97 -10.76 -12.37 -1.74
CA PHE A 97 -9.98 -12.79 -0.58
C PHE A 97 -10.89 -13.45 0.48
N LYS A 98 -10.59 -14.69 0.85
CA LYS A 98 -11.35 -15.46 1.85
C LYS A 98 -10.65 -15.35 3.20
N GLN A 99 -11.42 -15.03 4.24
CA GLN A 99 -10.96 -15.13 5.62
C GLN A 99 -10.78 -16.60 6.01
N ASP A 100 -9.64 -16.91 6.64
CA ASP A 100 -9.32 -18.23 7.19
C ASP A 100 -8.93 -18.06 8.67
N SER A 101 -9.21 -19.06 9.51
CA SER A 101 -8.97 -19.02 10.95
C SER A 101 -7.49 -18.85 11.28
N ILE A 102 -6.59 -19.40 10.45
CA ILE A 102 -5.13 -19.28 10.63
C ILE A 102 -4.65 -17.83 10.61
N PHE A 103 -5.36 -16.93 9.91
CA PHE A 103 -4.98 -15.52 9.86
C PHE A 103 -5.23 -14.77 11.17
N LYS A 104 -5.93 -15.39 12.12
CA LYS A 104 -6.11 -14.86 13.48
C LYS A 104 -4.95 -15.24 14.39
N LEU A 105 -4.06 -16.16 13.98
CA LEU A 105 -2.90 -16.56 14.75
C LEU A 105 -1.79 -15.50 14.61
N PRO A 106 -1.39 -14.81 15.70
CA PRO A 106 -0.35 -13.80 15.65
C PRO A 106 0.99 -14.34 15.13
N GLU A 107 1.30 -15.59 15.42
CA GLU A 107 2.53 -16.28 14.98
C GLU A 107 2.55 -16.45 13.46
N PHE A 108 1.41 -16.82 12.86
CA PHE A 108 1.29 -16.94 11.41
C PHE A 108 1.42 -15.57 10.72
N VAL A 109 0.74 -14.55 11.24
CA VAL A 109 0.85 -13.17 10.73
C VAL A 109 2.28 -12.68 10.82
N LYS A 110 2.95 -12.88 11.96
CA LYS A 110 4.36 -12.53 12.17
C LYS A 110 5.28 -13.28 11.20
N PHE A 111 4.95 -14.52 10.86
CA PHE A 111 5.71 -15.34 9.93
C PHE A 111 5.61 -14.81 8.47
N ILE A 112 4.40 -14.49 7.99
CA ILE A 112 4.23 -14.05 6.59
C ILE A 112 4.55 -12.56 6.38
N SER A 113 4.40 -11.74 7.41
CA SER A 113 4.42 -10.28 7.31
C SER A 113 5.71 -9.70 6.68
N PRO A 114 6.93 -10.19 6.99
CA PRO A 114 8.16 -9.69 6.36
C PRO A 114 8.19 -9.86 4.84
N TYR A 115 7.44 -10.83 4.31
CA TYR A 115 7.32 -11.10 2.88
C TYR A 115 6.09 -10.43 2.27
N PHE A 116 5.00 -10.34 3.04
CA PHE A 116 3.74 -9.75 2.62
C PHE A 116 3.83 -8.22 2.54
N ALA A 117 4.38 -7.56 3.57
CA ALA A 117 4.37 -6.10 3.71
C ALA A 117 5.04 -5.35 2.54
N PRO A 118 6.23 -5.74 2.03
CA PRO A 118 6.85 -5.06 0.88
C PRO A 118 6.05 -5.20 -0.41
N LYS A 119 5.37 -6.34 -0.60
CA LYS A 119 4.56 -6.62 -1.79
C LYS A 119 3.23 -5.89 -1.71
N PHE A 120 2.64 -5.85 -0.53
CA PHE A 120 1.46 -5.06 -0.21
C PHE A 120 1.71 -3.57 -0.45
N ASP A 121 2.84 -3.03 0.03
CA ASP A 121 3.22 -1.62 -0.19
C ASP A 121 3.26 -1.27 -1.68
N LYS A 122 3.90 -2.11 -2.49
CA LYS A 122 3.97 -1.92 -3.94
C LYS A 122 2.59 -2.01 -4.61
N ALA A 123 1.78 -3.01 -4.24
CA ALA A 123 0.45 -3.18 -4.80
C ALA A 123 -0.46 -2.00 -4.45
N LEU A 124 -0.39 -1.53 -3.19
CA LEU A 124 -1.17 -0.40 -2.71
C LEU A 124 -0.75 0.90 -3.40
N LEU A 125 0.56 1.14 -3.58
CA LEU A 125 1.04 2.29 -4.34
C LEU A 125 0.48 2.28 -5.77
N ASN A 126 0.59 1.15 -6.46
CA ASN A 126 0.12 1.04 -7.84
C ASN A 126 -1.40 1.31 -7.95
N ALA A 127 -2.20 0.77 -7.03
CA ALA A 127 -3.64 1.04 -7.02
C ALA A 127 -3.95 2.52 -6.68
N PHE A 128 -3.17 3.11 -5.78
CA PHE A 128 -3.31 4.51 -5.38
C PHE A 128 -2.96 5.49 -6.52
N GLU A 129 -1.85 5.26 -7.23
CA GLU A 129 -1.39 6.10 -8.34
C GLU A 129 -2.30 6.01 -9.57
N ASN A 130 -2.94 4.86 -9.79
CA ASN A 130 -3.94 4.69 -10.86
C ASN A 130 -5.36 5.12 -10.43
N GLU A 131 -5.51 5.66 -9.22
CA GLU A 131 -6.81 6.05 -8.64
C GLU A 131 -7.86 4.90 -8.65
N ASP A 132 -7.40 3.64 -8.60
CA ASP A 132 -8.29 2.49 -8.56
C ASP A 132 -8.81 2.27 -7.13
N VAL A 133 -9.95 2.91 -6.87
CA VAL A 133 -10.66 2.88 -5.58
C VAL A 133 -11.02 1.45 -5.15
N GLU A 134 -11.48 0.61 -6.08
CA GLU A 134 -11.97 -0.74 -5.75
C GLU A 134 -10.81 -1.71 -5.50
N GLN A 135 -9.73 -1.60 -6.27
CA GLN A 135 -8.49 -2.34 -6.01
C GLN A 135 -7.88 -1.88 -4.68
N THR A 136 -7.82 -0.58 -4.41
CA THR A 136 -7.30 -0.03 -3.15
C THR A 136 -8.05 -0.58 -1.94
N LYS A 137 -9.39 -0.55 -1.95
CA LYS A 137 -10.20 -1.17 -0.89
C LYS A 137 -9.95 -2.67 -0.76
N SER A 138 -9.81 -3.38 -1.88
CA SER A 138 -9.55 -4.83 -1.88
C SER A 138 -8.19 -5.18 -1.26
N ILE A 139 -7.15 -4.39 -1.55
CA ILE A 139 -5.83 -4.51 -0.93
C ILE A 139 -5.93 -4.22 0.56
N LEU A 140 -6.49 -3.07 0.95
CA LEU A 140 -6.58 -2.64 2.35
C LEU A 140 -7.35 -3.62 3.25
N LYS A 141 -8.34 -4.35 2.71
CA LYS A 141 -9.02 -5.44 3.44
C LYS A 141 -8.09 -6.55 3.91
N THR A 142 -6.90 -6.69 3.34
CA THR A 142 -5.90 -7.70 3.73
C THR A 142 -4.83 -7.17 4.68
N SER A 143 -4.90 -5.89 5.07
CA SER A 143 -3.91 -5.24 5.96
C SER A 143 -3.74 -5.92 7.33
N PHE A 144 -4.74 -6.68 7.79
CA PHE A 144 -4.65 -7.46 9.03
C PHE A 144 -3.62 -8.61 8.97
N LEU A 145 -3.10 -8.95 7.78
CA LEU A 145 -1.99 -9.89 7.59
C LEU A 145 -0.61 -9.24 7.79
N ILE A 146 -0.57 -7.97 8.17
CA ILE A 146 0.66 -7.22 8.42
C ILE A 146 0.86 -7.09 9.93
N SER A 147 2.03 -7.51 10.39
CA SER A 147 2.41 -7.37 11.79
C SER A 147 2.64 -5.90 12.16
N GLN A 148 2.43 -5.54 13.43
CA GLN A 148 2.64 -4.17 13.89
C GLN A 148 4.06 -3.65 13.61
N SER A 149 5.08 -4.52 13.65
CA SER A 149 6.46 -4.16 13.36
C SER A 149 6.71 -3.80 11.89
N ASP A 150 5.85 -4.27 10.97
CA ASP A 150 6.01 -4.08 9.52
C ASP A 150 5.02 -3.05 8.95
N ILE A 151 4.17 -2.42 9.76
CA ILE A 151 3.18 -1.43 9.29
C ILE A 151 3.85 -0.26 8.54
N ASN A 152 4.96 0.26 9.07
CA ASN A 152 5.68 1.36 8.41
C ASN A 152 6.29 0.93 7.07
N LEU A 153 6.63 -0.36 6.91
CA LEU A 153 7.11 -0.89 5.65
C LEU A 153 5.97 -1.05 4.64
N ALA A 154 4.79 -1.49 5.10
CA ALA A 154 3.61 -1.73 4.29
C ALA A 154 2.96 -0.47 3.70
N TYR A 155 3.16 0.70 4.32
CA TYR A 155 2.54 1.96 3.90
C TYR A 155 3.55 3.02 3.45
N LYS A 156 4.84 2.65 3.39
CA LYS A 156 5.94 3.58 3.15
C LYS A 156 5.77 4.34 1.85
N SER A 157 5.48 3.63 0.76
CA SER A 157 5.52 4.19 -0.58
C SER A 157 4.34 5.15 -0.82
N VAL A 158 3.13 4.79 -0.37
CA VAL A 158 1.97 5.69 -0.42
C VAL A 158 2.20 6.92 0.47
N SER A 159 2.76 6.73 1.67
CA SER A 159 3.06 7.84 2.57
C SER A 159 4.03 8.83 1.95
N ASN A 160 5.09 8.33 1.31
CA ASN A 160 6.05 9.15 0.57
C ASN A 160 5.41 9.85 -0.63
N ASN A 161 4.59 9.14 -1.41
CA ASN A 161 3.89 9.71 -2.56
C ASN A 161 3.00 10.89 -2.13
N ILE A 162 2.19 10.72 -1.07
CA ILE A 162 1.38 11.80 -0.51
C ILE A 162 2.24 12.96 -0.01
N GLN A 163 3.35 12.70 0.67
CA GLN A 163 4.24 13.76 1.17
C GLN A 163 4.84 14.59 0.03
N ASN A 164 5.25 13.95 -1.08
CA ASN A 164 5.77 14.66 -2.24
C ASN A 164 4.72 15.59 -2.86
N ARG A 165 3.47 15.14 -2.97
CA ARG A 165 2.35 15.98 -3.47
C ARG A 165 2.05 17.15 -2.51
N ILE A 166 2.16 16.94 -1.21
CA ILE A 166 2.06 18.02 -0.20
C ILE A 166 3.16 19.06 -0.40
N ASP A 167 4.40 18.60 -0.62
CA ASP A 167 5.55 19.49 -0.80
C ASP A 167 5.42 20.34 -2.07
N GLU A 168 4.86 19.79 -3.15
CA GLU A 168 4.54 20.51 -4.40
C GLU A 168 3.54 21.66 -4.15
N ILE A 169 2.44 21.38 -3.46
CA ILE A 169 1.45 22.43 -3.13
C ILE A 169 2.03 23.46 -2.15
N ALA A 170 2.91 23.04 -1.23
CA ALA A 170 3.58 23.96 -0.33
C ALA A 170 4.55 24.91 -1.06
N GLU A 171 5.19 24.43 -2.13
CA GLU A 171 6.04 25.24 -3.03
C GLU A 171 5.21 26.28 -3.78
N ILE A 172 4.11 25.87 -4.45
CA ILE A 172 3.21 26.80 -5.15
C ILE A 172 2.69 27.89 -4.21
N LYS A 173 2.24 27.51 -3.02
CA LYS A 173 1.80 28.45 -1.99
C LYS A 173 2.89 29.47 -1.63
N ARG A 174 4.15 29.01 -1.49
CA ARG A 174 5.28 29.89 -1.16
C ARG A 174 5.55 30.86 -2.30
N ASP A 175 5.52 30.38 -3.53
CA ASP A 175 5.87 31.18 -4.71
C ASP A 175 4.79 32.25 -4.97
N ILE A 176 3.49 31.92 -4.80
CA ILE A 176 2.41 32.93 -4.83
C ILE A 176 2.62 33.98 -3.74
N LYS A 177 2.90 33.55 -2.51
CA LYS A 177 3.09 34.46 -1.38
C LYS A 177 4.26 35.45 -1.60
N ASN A 178 5.28 35.03 -2.33
CA ASN A 178 6.45 35.84 -2.63
C ASN A 178 6.31 36.66 -3.92
N GLU A 179 5.17 36.58 -4.62
CA GLU A 179 4.98 37.17 -5.95
C GLU A 179 5.99 36.62 -6.99
N GLU A 180 6.43 35.37 -6.81
CA GLU A 180 7.36 34.64 -7.67
C GLU A 180 6.65 33.53 -8.48
N SER A 181 5.34 33.41 -8.33
CA SER A 181 4.54 32.37 -8.97
C SER A 181 4.47 32.54 -10.49
N VAL A 182 4.30 31.41 -11.17
CA VAL A 182 3.95 31.38 -12.59
C VAL A 182 2.48 31.73 -12.83
N TYR A 183 1.63 31.59 -11.81
CA TYR A 183 0.20 31.90 -11.89
C TYR A 183 -0.07 33.40 -11.66
N ASP A 184 -1.01 33.95 -12.41
CA ASP A 184 -1.51 35.31 -12.33
C ASP A 184 -3.06 35.37 -12.24
N GLU A 185 -3.66 36.55 -12.39
CA GLU A 185 -5.11 36.72 -12.26
C GLU A 185 -5.92 35.95 -13.32
N ASP A 186 -5.32 35.68 -14.49
CA ASP A 186 -6.00 35.05 -15.62
C ASP A 186 -5.99 33.51 -15.56
N ASP A 187 -5.06 32.90 -14.80
CA ASP A 187 -4.87 31.44 -14.73
C ASP A 187 -4.86 30.85 -13.31
N ILE A 188 -5.10 31.66 -12.27
CA ILE A 188 -5.10 31.19 -10.87
C ILE A 188 -6.16 30.10 -10.58
N ASP A 189 -7.17 29.94 -11.43
CA ASP A 189 -8.15 28.87 -11.34
C ASP A 189 -7.56 27.48 -11.64
N GLU A 190 -6.50 27.40 -12.45
CA GLU A 190 -5.78 26.14 -12.72
C GLU A 190 -5.21 25.50 -11.44
N VAL A 191 -4.94 26.31 -10.40
CA VAL A 191 -4.49 25.81 -9.10
C VAL A 191 -5.53 24.90 -8.43
N VAL A 192 -6.83 25.13 -8.69
CA VAL A 192 -7.89 24.26 -8.17
C VAL A 192 -7.79 22.87 -8.78
N ASP A 193 -7.64 22.80 -10.11
CA ASP A 193 -7.52 21.53 -10.84
C ASP A 193 -6.29 20.76 -10.37
N LEU A 194 -5.15 21.44 -10.24
CA LEU A 194 -3.92 20.82 -9.73
C LEU A 194 -4.08 20.26 -8.31
N VAL A 195 -4.80 20.97 -7.43
CA VAL A 195 -5.07 20.49 -6.06
C VAL A 195 -5.97 19.26 -6.08
N VAL A 196 -6.99 19.24 -6.93
CA VAL A 196 -7.92 18.11 -7.06
C VAL A 196 -7.20 16.88 -7.64
N GLU A 197 -6.34 17.07 -8.65
CA GLU A 197 -5.52 16.02 -9.25
C GLU A 197 -4.46 15.48 -8.27
N ASN A 198 -3.84 16.34 -7.47
CA ASN A 198 -2.89 15.91 -6.45
C ASN A 198 -3.58 15.18 -5.30
N PHE A 199 -4.80 15.57 -4.93
CA PHE A 199 -5.50 15.06 -3.76
C PHE A 199 -6.92 14.54 -4.04
N PRO A 200 -7.08 13.55 -4.93
CA PRO A 200 -8.39 12.99 -5.23
C PRO A 200 -9.04 12.41 -3.96
N SER A 201 -10.20 12.95 -3.60
CA SER A 201 -10.86 12.63 -2.33
C SER A 201 -11.26 11.16 -2.23
N ASP A 202 -11.70 10.57 -3.34
CA ASP A 202 -12.24 9.21 -3.37
C ASP A 202 -11.19 8.17 -2.97
N ILE A 203 -9.96 8.33 -3.47
CA ILE A 203 -8.85 7.43 -3.15
C ILE A 203 -8.26 7.73 -1.76
N LEU A 204 -8.10 9.01 -1.40
CA LEU A 204 -7.57 9.42 -0.08
C LEU A 204 -8.49 8.96 1.06
N ASN A 205 -9.80 9.02 0.85
CA ASN A 205 -10.79 8.63 1.86
C ASN A 205 -10.87 7.11 2.07
N CYS A 206 -10.30 6.31 1.17
CA CYS A 206 -10.15 4.88 1.38
C CYS A 206 -9.02 4.53 2.36
N LEU A 207 -8.07 5.44 2.57
CA LEU A 207 -6.86 5.16 3.34
C LEU A 207 -7.16 4.95 4.84
N PRO A 208 -6.45 4.03 5.51
CA PRO A 208 -6.65 3.74 6.92
C PRO A 208 -6.16 4.88 7.83
N ASN A 209 -6.50 4.77 9.12
CA ASN A 209 -6.14 5.76 10.15
C ASN A 209 -4.64 6.10 10.23
N TYR A 210 -3.77 5.20 9.74
CA TYR A 210 -2.34 5.46 9.58
C TYR A 210 -2.04 6.79 8.86
N PHE A 211 -2.85 7.15 7.85
CA PHE A 211 -2.64 8.33 7.01
C PHE A 211 -3.34 9.60 7.50
N GLN A 212 -4.07 9.55 8.62
CA GLN A 212 -4.88 10.68 9.08
C GLN A 212 -4.06 11.94 9.36
N SER A 213 -2.83 11.79 9.84
CA SER A 213 -1.91 12.92 10.03
C SER A 213 -1.55 13.59 8.70
N GLN A 214 -1.38 12.82 7.61
CA GLN A 214 -1.10 13.36 6.29
C GLN A 214 -2.35 13.97 5.66
N ILE A 215 -3.52 13.36 5.81
CA ILE A 215 -4.80 13.92 5.35
C ILE A 215 -5.05 15.29 6.01
N LEU A 216 -4.76 15.41 7.31
CA LEU A 216 -4.85 16.69 8.01
C LEU A 216 -3.81 17.71 7.49
N LYS A 217 -2.60 17.28 7.14
CA LYS A 217 -1.60 18.17 6.51
C LYS A 217 -2.09 18.67 5.15
N ILE A 218 -2.64 17.80 4.29
CA ILE A 218 -3.23 18.19 3.00
C ILE A 218 -4.28 19.29 3.22
N ALA A 219 -5.24 19.05 4.11
CA ALA A 219 -6.30 20.02 4.41
C ALA A 219 -5.76 21.38 4.89
N ASN A 220 -4.75 21.36 5.76
CA ASN A 220 -4.12 22.58 6.24
C ASN A 220 -3.38 23.32 5.13
N GLU A 221 -2.62 22.61 4.29
CA GLU A 221 -1.87 23.21 3.18
C GLU A 221 -2.81 23.87 2.17
N ILE A 222 -3.89 23.19 1.77
CA ILE A 222 -4.92 23.78 0.89
C ILE A 222 -5.59 24.99 1.57
N ASN A 223 -5.91 24.90 2.86
CA ASN A 223 -6.50 26.02 3.59
C ASN A 223 -5.56 27.24 3.65
N TYR A 224 -4.25 27.05 3.82
CA TYR A 224 -3.27 28.14 3.78
C TYR A 224 -3.06 28.68 2.37
N LEU A 225 -3.06 27.82 1.35
CA LEU A 225 -3.03 28.23 -0.05
C LEU A 225 -4.21 29.15 -0.38
N ASN A 226 -5.43 28.80 0.08
CA ASN A 226 -6.61 29.66 -0.07
C ASN A 226 -6.38 31.08 0.50
N VAL A 227 -5.70 31.20 1.64
CA VAL A 227 -5.43 32.52 2.27
C VAL A 227 -4.47 33.32 1.41
N VAL A 228 -3.41 32.68 0.94
CA VAL A 228 -2.41 33.34 0.08
C VAL A 228 -3.04 33.79 -1.24
N ILE A 229 -3.89 32.97 -1.87
CA ILE A 229 -4.61 33.34 -3.09
C ILE A 229 -5.57 34.49 -2.83
N TRP A 230 -6.29 34.46 -1.71
CA TRP A 230 -7.17 35.56 -1.32
C TRP A 230 -6.40 36.87 -1.21
N ASP A 231 -5.27 36.86 -0.52
CA ASP A 231 -4.49 38.06 -0.21
C ASP A 231 -3.81 38.67 -1.45
N ASN A 232 -3.45 37.85 -2.44
CA ASN A 232 -2.73 38.31 -3.65
C ASN A 232 -3.65 38.58 -4.85
N PHE A 233 -4.73 37.81 -5.02
CA PHE A 233 -5.59 37.88 -6.21
C PHE A 233 -7.04 38.30 -5.92
N ASP A 234 -7.47 38.31 -4.65
CA ASP A 234 -8.87 38.56 -4.22
C ASP A 234 -9.92 37.69 -4.96
N ASN A 235 -9.49 36.53 -5.47
CA ASN A 235 -10.31 35.59 -6.25
C ASN A 235 -11.13 34.66 -5.33
N THR A 236 -12.34 35.11 -5.01
CA THR A 236 -13.24 34.41 -4.08
C THR A 236 -13.82 33.10 -4.62
N GLN A 237 -13.81 32.88 -5.94
CA GLN A 237 -14.26 31.63 -6.55
C GLN A 237 -13.25 30.52 -6.25
N VAL A 238 -11.97 30.75 -6.58
CA VAL A 238 -10.87 29.79 -6.32
C VAL A 238 -10.79 29.43 -4.84
N CYS A 239 -10.81 30.43 -3.94
CA CYS A 239 -10.81 30.18 -2.50
C CYS A 239 -11.99 29.31 -2.04
N ASN A 240 -13.19 29.52 -2.62
CA ASN A 240 -14.36 28.72 -2.28
C ASN A 240 -14.19 27.26 -2.72
N ASP A 241 -13.66 27.05 -3.92
CA ASP A 241 -13.59 25.72 -4.54
C ASP A 241 -12.49 24.87 -3.89
N LEU A 242 -11.36 25.47 -3.53
CA LEU A 242 -10.32 24.84 -2.70
C LEU A 242 -10.87 24.37 -1.34
N LEU A 243 -11.62 25.23 -0.65
CA LEU A 243 -12.20 24.89 0.65
C LEU A 243 -13.34 23.88 0.53
N GLU A 244 -14.10 23.91 -0.57
CA GLU A 244 -15.10 22.88 -0.88
C GLU A 244 -14.44 21.51 -1.04
N HIS A 245 -13.34 21.43 -1.79
CA HIS A 245 -12.55 20.22 -1.92
C HIS A 245 -12.03 19.72 -0.57
N VAL A 246 -11.48 20.58 0.30
CA VAL A 246 -11.06 20.19 1.66
C VAL A 246 -12.17 19.51 2.46
N LEU A 247 -13.43 19.96 2.31
CA LEU A 247 -14.56 19.37 3.03
C LEU A 247 -14.96 17.97 2.54
N THR A 248 -14.52 17.57 1.35
CA THR A 248 -14.70 16.21 0.83
C THR A 248 -13.74 15.20 1.46
N LEU A 249 -12.61 15.67 2.01
CA LEU A 249 -11.62 14.82 2.66
C LEU A 249 -12.14 14.29 4.02
N ASN A 250 -11.78 13.05 4.33
CA ASN A 250 -12.09 12.39 5.59
C ASN A 250 -11.12 12.81 6.69
N ILE A 251 -11.19 14.10 7.04
CA ILE A 251 -10.40 14.74 8.10
C ILE A 251 -10.98 14.35 9.46
N GLY A 252 -10.11 14.05 10.42
CA GLY A 252 -10.49 13.78 11.81
C GLY A 252 -11.45 14.81 12.41
N GLY A 253 -12.43 14.34 13.19
CA GLY A 253 -13.60 15.12 13.60
C GLY A 253 -13.33 16.38 14.45
N LEU A 254 -12.15 16.51 15.07
CA LEU A 254 -11.80 17.69 15.87
C LEU A 254 -11.43 18.91 15.02
N ASP A 255 -10.88 18.70 13.82
CA ASP A 255 -10.37 19.79 12.97
C ASP A 255 -11.39 20.26 11.92
N LYS A 256 -12.34 19.38 11.56
CA LYS A 256 -13.39 19.64 10.56
C LYS A 256 -14.20 20.93 10.79
N PRO A 257 -14.58 21.31 12.03
CA PRO A 257 -15.32 22.56 12.27
C PRO A 257 -14.57 23.82 11.84
N THR A 258 -13.23 23.82 11.92
CA THR A 258 -12.42 24.97 11.52
C THR A 258 -12.50 25.19 10.01
N PHE A 259 -12.35 24.13 9.22
CA PHE A 259 -12.45 24.20 7.75
C PHE A 259 -13.86 24.59 7.30
N GLN A 260 -14.90 24.07 7.97
CA GLN A 260 -16.30 24.45 7.69
C GLN A 260 -16.54 25.94 7.92
N LYS A 261 -16.05 26.48 9.04
CA LYS A 261 -16.17 27.91 9.35
C LYS A 261 -15.47 28.77 8.30
N ASN A 262 -14.28 28.38 7.85
CA ASN A 262 -13.54 29.11 6.82
C ASN A 262 -14.31 29.09 5.48
N TYR A 263 -14.82 27.93 5.07
CA TYR A 263 -15.66 27.79 3.88
C TYR A 263 -16.90 28.71 3.94
N GLU A 264 -17.62 28.72 5.07
CA GLU A 264 -18.79 29.58 5.25
C GLU A 264 -18.46 31.08 5.13
N ILE A 265 -17.29 31.52 5.64
CA ILE A 265 -16.83 32.90 5.55
C ILE A 265 -16.60 33.28 4.08
N VAL A 266 -15.85 32.46 3.34
CA VAL A 266 -15.52 32.69 1.93
C VAL A 266 -16.79 32.67 1.08
N ARG A 267 -17.65 31.66 1.26
CA ARG A 267 -18.92 31.51 0.53
C ARG A 267 -19.85 32.72 0.70
N LYS A 268 -19.96 33.27 1.93
CA LYS A 268 -20.76 34.48 2.20
C LYS A 268 -20.21 35.73 1.51
N LYS A 269 -18.89 35.82 1.32
CA LYS A 269 -18.27 36.93 0.59
C LYS A 269 -18.48 36.79 -0.91
N LYS A 270 -18.29 35.59 -1.46
CA LYS A 270 -18.57 35.26 -2.88
C LYS A 270 -20.00 35.64 -3.28
N SER A 271 -20.99 35.26 -2.47
CA SER A 271 -22.41 35.59 -2.72
C SER A 271 -22.76 37.07 -2.64
N ARG A 272 -21.84 37.94 -2.19
CA ARG A 272 -22.02 39.40 -2.17
C ARG A 272 -21.33 40.10 -3.35
N LYS A 273 -20.42 39.41 -4.04
CA LYS A 273 -19.69 39.91 -5.21
C LYS A 273 -20.34 39.49 -6.54
N SER A 274 -21.11 38.38 -6.58
CA SER A 274 -22.04 38.04 -7.68
C SER A 274 -23.32 38.86 -7.66
#